data_AF-A0A0D7A9A2-F1
#
_entry.id   AF-A0A0D7A9A2-F1
#
_cell.length_a   1.000
_cell.length_b   1.000
_cell.length_c   1.000
_cell.angle_alpha   90.00
_cell.angle_beta   90.00
_cell.angle_gamma   90.00
#
_symmetry.space_group_name_H-M   'P 1'
#
loop_
_entity.id
_entity.type
_entity.pdbx_description
1 polymer ?
#
loop_
_entity_poly.entity_id
_entity_poly.type
_entity_poly.pdbx_seq_one_letter_code
_entity_poly.pdbx_strand_id
1 'polypeptide(L)'
;SPLTSTSPSTMQVHPASLVHPAAHSPALLDLIQLPVTPAVIEYVIDCVARTVDYAIAPSQASSSRPPPSFNKFVTNVLTRAEVPMSTVLAALVYIDRSKRHLQIAVEQWAHERVFLGALMVASKYCHDSTLKNIHW
;
A
#
# COMPACT_ATOMS: atom_id res chain seq x y z
N SER A 1 11.50 -9.72 -55.84
CA SER A 1 12.12 -9.78 -54.50
C SER A 1 11.08 -9.33 -53.47
N PRO A 2 10.55 -10.20 -52.60
CA PRO A 2 9.53 -9.81 -51.64
C PRO A 2 9.98 -9.87 -50.17
N LEU A 3 9.44 -8.91 -49.42
CA LEU A 3 9.04 -8.94 -47.99
C LEU A 3 10.11 -8.66 -46.91
N THR A 4 10.14 -7.38 -46.55
CA THR A 4 10.39 -6.84 -45.20
C THR A 4 9.80 -7.71 -44.09
N SER A 5 10.66 -8.26 -43.24
CA SER A 5 10.30 -8.87 -41.96
C SER A 5 10.23 -7.78 -40.88
N THR A 6 9.03 -7.29 -40.59
CA THR A 6 8.79 -6.49 -39.38
C THR A 6 8.64 -7.46 -38.20
N SER A 7 9.69 -7.58 -37.39
CA SER A 7 9.65 -8.33 -36.14
C SER A 7 8.64 -7.67 -35.18
N PRO A 8 7.66 -8.40 -34.61
CA PRO A 8 6.77 -7.82 -33.62
C PRO A 8 7.56 -7.60 -32.32
N SER A 9 7.73 -6.33 -31.95
CA SER A 9 8.24 -5.94 -30.64
C SER A 9 7.33 -6.54 -29.57
N THR A 10 7.82 -7.56 -28.87
CA THR A 10 7.16 -8.18 -27.74
C THR A 10 7.04 -7.15 -26.61
N MET A 11 5.90 -6.44 -26.56
CA MET A 11 5.54 -5.56 -25.46
C MET A 11 5.33 -6.41 -24.21
N GLN A 12 6.38 -6.51 -23.39
CA GLN A 12 6.39 -7.35 -22.20
C GLN A 12 5.28 -6.93 -21.22
N VAL A 13 4.45 -7.90 -20.85
CA VAL A 13 3.45 -7.82 -19.79
C VAL A 13 4.13 -7.43 -18.47
N HIS A 14 3.57 -6.45 -17.75
CA HIS A 14 4.16 -5.98 -16.50
C HIS A 14 4.09 -7.10 -15.44
N PRO A 15 5.19 -7.46 -14.76
CA PRO A 15 5.32 -8.69 -13.96
C PRO A 15 4.38 -8.77 -12.74
N ALA A 16 3.78 -7.66 -12.33
CA ALA A 16 2.77 -7.61 -11.25
C ALA A 16 1.33 -7.88 -11.73
N SER A 17 1.13 -8.23 -13.01
CA SER A 17 -0.18 -8.36 -13.63
C SER A 17 -0.21 -9.46 -14.69
N LEU A 18 -1.25 -10.28 -14.68
CA LEU A 18 -1.54 -11.24 -15.75
C LEU A 18 -2.30 -10.58 -16.92
N VAL A 19 -2.44 -9.25 -16.89
CA VAL A 19 -3.19 -8.47 -17.87
C VAL A 19 -2.23 -7.67 -18.73
N HIS A 20 -2.53 -7.59 -20.02
CA HIS A 20 -1.73 -6.86 -21.01
C HIS A 20 -1.42 -5.42 -20.53
N PRO A 21 -0.20 -4.89 -20.75
CA PRO A 21 0.19 -3.53 -20.33
C PRO A 21 -0.77 -2.44 -20.77
N ALA A 22 -1.36 -2.58 -21.96
CA ALA A 22 -2.36 -1.65 -22.50
C ALA A 22 -3.70 -1.63 -21.76
N ALA A 23 -3.96 -2.61 -20.89
CA ALA A 23 -5.15 -2.65 -20.04
C ALA A 23 -4.87 -2.16 -18.61
N HIS A 24 -3.61 -1.81 -18.28
CA HIS A 24 -3.34 -0.99 -17.10
C HIS A 24 -3.77 0.44 -17.36
N SER A 25 -4.46 1.03 -16.38
CA SER A 25 -4.70 2.46 -16.38
C SER A 25 -3.35 3.18 -16.30
N PRO A 26 -2.98 4.01 -17.30
CA PRO A 26 -1.71 4.74 -17.28
C PRO A 26 -1.61 5.64 -16.05
N ALA A 27 -2.72 6.23 -15.61
CA ALA A 27 -2.77 7.03 -14.38
C ALA A 27 -2.40 6.23 -13.12
N LEU A 28 -2.69 4.93 -13.07
CA LEU A 28 -2.26 4.08 -11.95
C LEU A 28 -0.77 3.76 -12.01
N LEU A 29 -0.23 3.55 -13.21
CA LEU A 29 1.21 3.32 -13.39
C LEU A 29 2.00 4.59 -13.05
N ASP A 30 1.51 5.76 -13.42
CA ASP A 30 2.11 7.03 -13.01
C ASP A 30 2.05 7.20 -11.50
N LEU A 31 0.89 6.92 -10.88
CA LEU A 31 0.69 7.04 -9.44
C LEU A 31 1.67 6.17 -8.64
N ILE A 32 1.91 4.91 -9.04
CA ILE A 32 2.83 4.02 -8.30
C ILE A 32 4.30 4.44 -8.42
N GLN A 33 4.65 5.26 -9.42
CA GLN A 33 6.01 5.78 -9.62
C GLN A 33 6.23 7.11 -8.87
N LEU A 34 5.16 7.74 -8.36
CA LEU A 34 5.28 8.97 -7.59
C LEU A 34 5.98 8.69 -6.24
N PRO A 35 6.78 9.65 -5.73
CA PRO A 35 7.35 9.54 -4.40
C PRO A 35 6.26 9.64 -3.34
N VAL A 36 6.49 9.00 -2.18
CA VAL A 36 5.62 9.16 -1.01
C VAL A 36 5.74 10.59 -0.49
N THR A 37 4.70 11.39 -0.71
CA THR A 37 4.67 12.80 -0.32
C THR A 37 4.17 12.98 1.12
N PRO A 38 4.42 14.14 1.77
CA PRO A 38 3.86 14.42 3.09
C PRO A 38 2.33 14.28 3.17
N ALA A 39 1.62 14.67 2.11
CA ALA A 39 0.16 14.51 2.04
C ALA A 39 -0.27 13.03 2.05
N VAL A 40 0.49 12.14 1.41
CA VAL A 40 0.23 10.70 1.47
C VAL A 40 0.48 10.16 2.88
N ILE A 41 1.52 10.65 3.57
CA ILE A 41 1.80 10.27 4.96
C ILE A 41 0.65 10.69 5.88
N GLU A 42 0.16 11.92 5.76
CA GLU A 42 -1.02 12.41 6.50
C GLU A 42 -2.24 11.56 6.21
N TYR A 43 -2.49 11.23 4.94
CA TYR A 43 -3.60 10.38 4.55
C TYR A 43 -3.51 8.96 5.16
N VAL A 44 -2.30 8.38 5.23
CA VAL A 44 -2.07 7.09 5.90
C VAL A 44 -2.40 7.18 7.38
N ILE A 45 -1.94 8.23 8.06
CA ILE A 45 -2.23 8.48 9.49
C ILE A 45 -3.75 8.54 9.71
N ASP A 46 -4.46 9.31 8.89
CA ASP A 46 -5.92 9.45 8.98
C ASP A 46 -6.66 8.14 8.72
N CYS A 47 -6.18 7.31 7.78
CA CYS A 47 -6.75 6.00 7.52
C CYS A 47 -6.59 5.06 8.72
N VAL A 48 -5.41 5.06 9.34
CA VAL A 48 -5.15 4.21 10.52
C VAL A 48 -6.00 4.66 11.70
N ALA A 49 -6.05 5.96 11.99
CA ALA A 49 -6.89 6.53 13.05
C ALA A 49 -8.36 6.11 12.89
N ARG A 50 -8.94 6.32 11.70
CA ARG A 50 -10.33 5.91 11.40
C ARG A 50 -10.58 4.41 11.56
N THR A 51 -9.56 3.59 11.26
CA THR A 51 -9.67 2.13 11.36
C THR A 51 -9.62 1.68 12.82
N VAL A 52 -8.73 2.26 13.61
CA VAL A 52 -8.61 2.00 15.05
C VAL A 52 -9.86 2.47 15.79
N ASP A 53 -10.31 3.69 15.54
CA ASP A 53 -11.54 4.25 16.15
C ASP A 53 -12.74 3.33 15.90
N TYR A 54 -12.91 2.88 14.65
CA TYR A 54 -14.00 1.96 14.29
C TYR A 54 -13.87 0.60 14.98
N ALA A 55 -12.65 0.09 15.17
CA ALA A 55 -12.42 -1.23 15.75
C ALA A 55 -12.48 -1.27 17.28
N ILE A 56 -12.32 -0.12 17.94
CA ILE A 56 -12.49 0.03 19.40
C ILE A 56 -13.98 0.18 19.75
N ALA A 57 -14.68 1.10 19.08
CA ALA A 57 -16.09 1.38 19.36
C ALA A 57 -16.87 1.63 18.07
N PRO A 58 -17.32 0.58 17.36
CA PRO A 58 -18.07 0.73 16.10
C PRO A 58 -19.32 1.61 16.22
N SER A 59 -19.86 1.73 17.45
CA SER A 59 -21.10 2.41 17.78
C SER A 59 -20.91 3.80 18.41
N GLN A 60 -19.68 4.23 18.72
CA GLN A 60 -19.42 5.56 19.30
C GLN A 60 -18.49 6.34 18.37
N ALA A 61 -18.96 7.51 17.93
CA ALA A 61 -18.20 8.43 17.09
C ALA A 61 -17.18 9.25 17.91
N SER A 62 -16.41 8.61 18.79
CA SER A 62 -15.26 9.26 19.43
C SER A 62 -14.09 9.18 18.45
N SER A 63 -13.78 10.29 17.79
CA SER A 63 -12.53 10.40 17.01
C SER A 63 -11.38 10.59 17.99
N SER A 64 -10.63 9.53 18.26
CA SER A 64 -9.40 9.64 19.03
C SER A 64 -8.30 10.06 18.08
N ARG A 65 -7.87 11.32 18.16
CA ARG A 65 -6.75 11.77 17.34
C ARG A 65 -5.50 10.98 17.76
N PRO A 66 -4.78 10.33 16.82
CA PRO A 66 -3.59 9.58 17.18
C PRO A 66 -2.54 10.48 17.83
N PRO A 67 -1.73 9.94 18.76
CA PRO A 67 -0.74 10.75 19.46
C PRO A 67 0.31 11.31 18.49
N PRO A 68 0.90 12.50 18.74
CA PRO A 68 1.94 13.06 17.86
C PRO A 68 3.15 12.14 17.66
N SER A 69 3.40 11.22 18.60
CA SER A 69 4.41 10.17 18.47
C SER A 69 4.12 9.21 17.31
N PHE A 70 2.84 8.90 17.07
CA PHE A 70 2.42 8.05 15.95
C PHE A 70 2.70 8.72 14.60
N ASN A 71 2.41 10.01 14.47
CA ASN A 71 2.70 10.74 13.22
C ASN A 71 4.20 10.69 12.90
N LYS A 72 5.06 10.96 13.90
CA LYS A 72 6.51 10.84 13.74
C LYS A 72 6.94 9.41 13.39
N PHE A 73 6.30 8.40 13.99
CA PHE A 73 6.57 7.01 13.71
C PHE A 73 6.25 6.65 12.25
N VAL A 74 5.05 6.98 11.75
CA VAL A 74 4.66 6.72 10.35
C VAL A 74 5.59 7.44 9.39
N THR A 75 5.88 8.73 9.64
CA THR A 75 6.83 9.50 8.82
C THR A 75 8.19 8.82 8.79
N ASN A 76 8.75 8.45 9.95
CA ASN A 76 10.06 7.80 10.02
C ASN A 76 10.07 6.46 9.28
N VAL A 77 9.03 5.64 9.42
CA VAL A 77 8.96 4.34 8.74
C VAL A 77 8.89 4.53 7.23
N LEU A 78 7.98 5.37 6.73
CA LEU A 78 7.79 5.54 5.29
C LEU A 78 8.98 6.23 4.61
N THR A 79 9.63 7.18 5.28
CA THR A 79 10.76 7.94 4.69
C THR A 79 12.09 7.23 4.85
N ARG A 80 12.40 6.66 6.02
CA ARG A 80 13.72 6.06 6.29
C ARG A 80 13.85 4.64 5.73
N ALA A 81 12.75 3.91 5.65
CA ALA A 81 12.75 2.59 5.01
C ALA A 81 12.50 2.66 3.49
N GLU A 82 12.43 3.88 2.93
CA GLU A 82 12.23 4.14 1.50
C GLU A 82 11.10 3.28 0.90
N VAL A 83 9.96 3.25 1.60
CA VAL A 83 8.83 2.39 1.23
C VAL A 83 8.27 2.86 -0.12
N PRO A 84 8.19 1.99 -1.14
CA PRO A 84 7.68 2.39 -2.44
C PRO A 84 6.18 2.69 -2.38
N MET A 85 5.71 3.63 -3.21
CA MET A 85 4.31 4.05 -3.25
C MET A 85 3.35 2.88 -3.48
N SER A 86 3.73 1.91 -4.33
CA SER A 86 2.96 0.69 -4.56
C SER A 86 2.68 -0.08 -3.26
N THR A 87 3.67 -0.23 -2.39
CA THR A 87 3.54 -0.87 -1.08
C THR A 87 2.68 -0.04 -0.13
N VAL A 88 2.80 1.29 -0.15
CA VAL A 88 1.94 2.18 0.66
C VAL A 88 0.48 2.08 0.23
N LEU A 89 0.21 2.08 -1.08
CA LEU A 89 -1.15 1.92 -1.63
C LEU A 89 -1.74 0.55 -1.28
N ALA A 90 -0.95 -0.53 -1.37
CA ALA A 90 -1.37 -1.85 -0.93
C ALA A 90 -1.68 -1.89 0.58
N ALA A 91 -0.84 -1.24 1.40
CA ALA A 91 -1.08 -1.13 2.85
C ALA A 91 -2.39 -0.39 3.16
N LEU A 92 -2.68 0.72 2.45
CA LEU A 92 -3.94 1.45 2.59
C LEU A 92 -5.16 0.56 2.29
N VAL A 93 -5.09 -0.29 1.26
CA VAL A 93 -6.15 -1.27 0.97
C VAL A 93 -6.32 -2.28 2.10
N TYR A 94 -5.22 -2.77 2.68
CA TYR A 94 -5.30 -3.67 3.83
C TYR A 94 -5.83 -3.01 5.09
N ILE A 95 -5.47 -1.75 5.35
CA ILE A 95 -6.02 -0.95 6.46
C ILE A 95 -7.55 -0.84 6.30
N ASP A 96 -8.03 -0.41 5.13
CA ASP A 96 -9.47 -0.25 4.88
C ASP A 96 -10.25 -1.57 5.02
N ARG A 97 -9.72 -2.67 4.48
CA ARG A 97 -10.35 -4.00 4.58
C ARG A 97 -10.34 -4.58 5.98
N SER A 98 -9.33 -4.24 6.78
CA SER A 98 -9.22 -4.73 8.17
C SER A 98 -10.34 -4.18 9.05
N LYS A 99 -10.87 -3.00 8.74
CA LYS A 99 -11.90 -2.29 9.51
C LYS A 99 -13.07 -3.18 9.95
N ARG A 100 -13.60 -4.04 9.08
CA ARG A 100 -14.75 -4.91 9.38
C ARG A 100 -14.40 -6.18 10.17
N HIS A 101 -13.12 -6.53 10.22
CA HIS A 101 -12.65 -7.79 10.78
C HIS A 101 -11.86 -7.59 12.08
N LEU A 102 -11.51 -6.34 12.40
CA LEU A 102 -10.70 -5.99 13.56
C LEU A 102 -11.61 -5.71 14.77
N GLN A 103 -11.30 -6.35 15.89
CA GLN A 103 -11.82 -5.99 17.21
C GLN A 103 -10.62 -5.69 18.12
N ILE A 104 -10.50 -4.45 18.58
CA ILE A 104 -9.38 -4.03 19.42
C ILE A 104 -9.81 -4.07 20.88
N ALA A 105 -9.37 -5.10 21.61
CA ALA A 105 -9.57 -5.18 23.06
C ALA A 105 -8.49 -4.43 23.86
N VAL A 106 -7.31 -4.23 23.27
CA VAL A 106 -6.17 -3.53 23.90
C VAL A 106 -5.84 -2.31 23.05
N GLU A 107 -6.11 -1.12 23.56
CA GLU A 107 -5.88 0.15 22.85
C GLU A 107 -4.40 0.55 22.79
N GLN A 108 -3.58 0.00 23.68
CA GLN A 108 -2.17 0.33 23.74
C GLN A 108 -1.49 0.01 22.41
N TRP A 109 -0.82 1.02 21.85
CA TRP A 109 -0.10 0.94 20.56
C TRP A 109 -0.95 0.41 19.40
N ALA A 110 -2.27 0.62 19.45
CA ALA A 110 -3.20 0.11 18.44
C ALA A 110 -2.89 0.67 17.04
N HIS A 111 -2.62 1.97 16.94
CA HIS A 111 -2.28 2.66 15.71
C HIS A 111 -1.00 2.07 15.09
N GLU A 112 0.05 1.92 15.88
CA GLU A 112 1.33 1.37 15.45
C GLU A 112 1.18 -0.07 14.96
N ARG A 113 0.41 -0.90 15.67
CA ARG A 113 0.17 -2.30 15.28
C ARG A 113 -0.64 -2.42 14.00
N VAL A 114 -1.70 -1.63 13.84
CA VAL A 114 -2.53 -1.63 12.61
C VAL A 114 -1.69 -1.17 11.42
N PHE A 115 -0.95 -0.08 11.57
CA PHE A 115 -0.07 0.45 10.52
C PHE A 115 1.02 -0.56 10.14
N LEU A 116 1.81 -1.02 11.12
CA LEU A 116 2.95 -1.89 10.86
C LEU A 116 2.50 -3.26 10.33
N GLY A 117 1.43 -3.82 10.88
CA GLY A 117 0.86 -5.09 10.43
C GLY A 117 0.43 -5.01 8.96
N ALA A 118 -0.33 -3.98 8.59
CA ALA A 118 -0.74 -3.77 7.20
C ALA A 118 0.46 -3.54 6.28
N LEU A 119 1.44 -2.75 6.70
CA LEU A 119 2.64 -2.46 5.93
C LEU A 119 3.52 -3.69 5.72
N MET A 120 3.68 -4.55 6.73
CA MET A 120 4.43 -5.81 6.61
C MET A 120 3.76 -6.77 5.62
N VAL A 121 2.43 -6.92 5.69
CA VAL A 121 1.68 -7.77 4.76
C VAL A 121 1.75 -7.22 3.34
N ALA A 122 1.60 -5.90 3.16
CA ALA A 122 1.77 -5.22 1.87
C ALA A 122 3.17 -5.38 1.31
N SER A 123 4.19 -5.17 2.14
CA SER A 123 5.59 -5.35 1.76
C SER A 123 5.85 -6.79 1.32
N LYS A 124 5.34 -7.78 2.06
CA LYS A 124 5.45 -9.18 1.65
C LYS A 124 4.78 -9.41 0.30
N TYR A 125 3.55 -8.95 0.11
CA TYR A 125 2.81 -9.13 -1.14
C TYR A 125 3.52 -8.46 -2.34
N CYS A 126 3.97 -7.22 -2.18
CA CYS A 126 4.62 -6.45 -3.23
C CYS A 126 6.03 -6.96 -3.54
N HIS A 127 6.83 -7.29 -2.53
CA HIS A 127 8.23 -7.71 -2.72
C HIS A 127 8.38 -9.21 -3.00
N ASP A 128 7.51 -10.10 -2.50
CA ASP A 128 7.53 -11.53 -2.90
C ASP A 128 7.20 -11.69 -4.39
N SER A 129 6.44 -10.74 -4.95
CA SER A 129 6.15 -10.68 -6.39
C SER A 129 7.35 -10.19 -7.24
N THR A 130 8.42 -9.67 -6.62
CA THR A 130 9.59 -9.10 -7.32
C THR A 130 10.75 -10.08 -7.55
N LEU A 131 10.75 -11.27 -6.95
CA LEU A 131 11.80 -12.26 -7.17
C LEU A 131 11.24 -13.63 -7.57
N LYS A 132 11.42 -13.94 -8.86
CA LYS A 132 11.47 -15.25 -9.54
C LYS A 132 10.41 -15.44 -10.64
N ASN A 133 10.68 -14.87 -11.80
CA ASN A 133 10.10 -15.37 -13.04
C ASN A 133 11.07 -15.25 -14.24
N ILE A 134 12.36 -15.56 -14.00
CA ILE A 134 13.34 -15.78 -15.08
C ILE A 134 13.95 -17.20 -14.99
N HIS A 135 13.64 -17.94 -13.92
CA HIS A 135 13.99 -19.36 -13.77
C HIS A 135 12.82 -20.10 -13.11
N TRP A 136 11.78 -20.32 -13.90
CA TRP A 136 11.03 -21.57 -13.94
C TRP A 136 10.71 -21.86 -15.42
#